data_AF-A0A1I1Q1E1-F1
#
_entry.id   AF-A0A1I1Q1E1-F1
#
_cell.length_a   1.000
_cell.length_b   1.000
_cell.length_c   1.000
_cell.angle_alpha   90.00
_cell.angle_beta   90.00
_cell.angle_gamma   90.00
#
_symmetry.space_group_name_H-M   'P 1'
#
loop_
_entity.id
_entity.type
_entity.pdbx_description
1 polymer ?
#
loop_
_entity_poly.entity_id
_entity_poly.type
_entity_poly.pdbx_seq_one_letter_code
_entity_poly.pdbx_strand_id
1 'polypeptide(L)'
;MVNRDMFYFADIDEKFIINTKDLQGIEDGVLVHCQQCIEKNLKGIITKKYGMINREHNLVKLLECLYLKDYPELKAYKGLCRDLKDFYFSRRYASDDYEILEKEEYDEYLQNFFELLNKLKKIRKNLIS
;
A
#
# COMPACT_ATOMS: atom_id res chain seq x y z
N MET A 1 7.35 -20.85 -15.35
CA MET A 1 7.71 -19.42 -15.42
C MET A 1 6.98 -18.70 -14.31
N VAL A 2 7.69 -17.87 -13.53
CA VAL A 2 7.03 -17.03 -12.52
C VAL A 2 6.29 -15.90 -13.23
N ASN A 3 4.97 -15.82 -13.03
CA ASN A 3 4.17 -14.73 -13.58
C ASN A 3 4.49 -13.45 -12.80
N ARG A 4 5.17 -12.49 -13.45
CA ARG A 4 5.55 -11.19 -12.86
C ARG A 4 4.37 -10.21 -12.94
N ASP A 5 3.26 -10.58 -12.33
CA ASP A 5 2.08 -9.72 -12.24
C ASP A 5 2.16 -8.75 -11.04
N MET A 6 1.14 -7.91 -10.87
CA MET A 6 1.12 -6.92 -9.78
C MET A 6 1.25 -7.58 -8.39
N PHE A 7 0.69 -8.77 -8.22
CA PHE A 7 0.77 -9.50 -6.98
C PHE A 7 2.18 -9.99 -6.66
N TYR A 8 2.91 -10.47 -7.68
CA TYR A 8 4.32 -10.79 -7.53
C TYR A 8 5.15 -9.59 -7.04
N PHE A 9 4.94 -8.41 -7.63
CA PHE A 9 5.66 -7.21 -7.21
C PHE A 9 5.24 -6.73 -5.82
N ALA A 10 3.97 -6.86 -5.45
CA ALA A 10 3.50 -6.52 -4.11
C ALA A 10 4.14 -7.42 -3.03
N ASP A 11 4.34 -8.71 -3.34
CA ASP A 11 5.03 -9.66 -2.43
C ASP A 11 6.52 -9.32 -2.27
N ILE A 12 7.15 -8.70 -3.27
CA ILE A 12 8.53 -8.19 -3.16
C ILE A 12 8.58 -6.98 -2.21
N ASP A 13 7.65 -6.03 -2.34
CA ASP A 13 7.60 -4.88 -1.44
C ASP A 13 7.32 -5.32 0.01
N GLU A 14 6.40 -6.27 0.22
CA GLU A 14 6.13 -6.83 1.55
C GLU A 14 7.39 -7.45 2.16
N LYS A 15 8.14 -8.23 1.38
CA LYS A 15 9.43 -8.78 1.83
C LYS A 15 10.42 -7.69 2.18
N PHE A 16 10.52 -6.63 1.38
CA PHE A 16 11.40 -5.51 1.71
C PHE A 16 11.02 -4.94 3.08
N ILE A 17 9.77 -4.53 3.25
CA ILE A 17 9.24 -3.93 4.49
C ILE A 17 9.53 -4.81 5.71
N ILE A 18 9.23 -6.10 5.65
CA ILE A 18 9.44 -7.02 6.78
C ILE A 18 10.90 -7.07 7.22
N ASN A 19 11.84 -7.00 6.27
CA ASN A 19 13.27 -7.09 6.56
C ASN A 19 13.90 -5.74 6.97
N THR A 20 13.21 -4.63 6.74
CA THR A 20 13.78 -3.28 6.89
C THR A 20 13.06 -2.40 7.89
N LYS A 21 11.82 -2.73 8.29
CA LYS A 21 10.96 -1.87 9.11
C LYS A 21 11.56 -1.45 10.46
N ASP A 22 12.49 -2.23 11.02
CA ASP A 22 13.09 -1.99 12.34
C ASP A 22 14.51 -1.39 12.24
N LEU A 23 15.01 -1.11 11.04
CA LEU A 23 16.32 -0.50 10.85
C LEU A 23 16.20 1.02 10.91
N GLN A 24 17.03 1.63 11.75
CA GLN A 24 17.05 3.09 11.93
C GLN A 24 17.61 3.79 10.68
N GLY A 25 16.96 4.89 10.27
CA GLY A 25 17.41 5.76 9.19
C GLY A 25 16.94 5.34 7.78
N ILE A 26 16.04 4.36 7.68
CA ILE A 26 15.43 3.93 6.41
C ILE A 26 13.90 3.92 6.43
N GLU A 27 13.30 4.51 7.47
CA GLU A 27 11.86 4.59 7.72
C GLU A 27 11.11 5.16 6.50
N ASP A 28 11.63 6.23 5.90
CA ASP A 28 11.07 6.84 4.70
C ASP A 28 11.04 5.85 3.52
N GLY A 29 12.11 5.07 3.36
CA GLY A 29 12.17 4.01 2.35
C GLY A 29 11.13 2.92 2.61
N VAL A 30 10.94 2.54 3.87
CA VAL A 30 9.91 1.57 4.27
C VAL A 30 8.52 2.10 3.93
N LEU A 31 8.19 3.36 4.27
CA LEU A 31 6.89 3.97 3.97
C LEU A 31 6.61 4.05 2.46
N VAL A 32 7.62 4.33 1.64
CA VAL A 32 7.51 4.28 0.18
C VAL A 32 7.16 2.87 -0.29
N HIS A 33 7.81 1.84 0.26
CA HIS A 33 7.45 0.46 -0.06
C HIS A 33 6.07 0.07 0.46
N CYS A 34 5.61 0.59 1.60
CA CYS A 34 4.24 0.41 2.08
C CYS A 34 3.23 0.95 1.04
N GLN A 35 3.44 2.16 0.53
CA GLN A 35 2.61 2.75 -0.53
C GLN A 35 2.58 1.84 -1.78
N GLN A 36 3.74 1.41 -2.26
CA GLN A 36 3.86 0.55 -3.44
C GLN A 36 3.19 -0.82 -3.26
N CYS A 37 3.36 -1.43 -2.08
CA CYS A 37 2.77 -2.72 -1.75
C CYS A 37 1.24 -2.66 -1.79
N ILE A 38 0.63 -1.62 -1.20
CA ILE A 38 -0.82 -1.40 -1.26
C ILE A 38 -1.26 -1.11 -2.70
N GLU A 39 -0.57 -0.24 -3.43
CA GLU A 39 -0.91 0.11 -4.82
C GLU A 39 -1.01 -1.13 -5.72
N LYS A 40 0.01 -1.99 -5.65
CA LYS A 40 0.10 -3.19 -6.48
C LYS A 40 -0.93 -4.24 -6.09
N ASN A 41 -1.22 -4.42 -4.80
CA ASN A 41 -2.33 -5.27 -4.36
C ASN A 41 -3.67 -4.76 -4.89
N LEU A 42 -3.97 -3.47 -4.75
CA LEU A 42 -5.21 -2.87 -5.25
C LEU A 42 -5.35 -3.03 -6.76
N LYS A 43 -4.30 -2.71 -7.53
CA LYS A 43 -4.29 -2.88 -8.99
C LYS A 43 -4.49 -4.33 -9.38
N GLY A 44 -3.80 -5.26 -8.74
CA GLY A 44 -3.96 -6.70 -8.99
C GLY A 44 -5.40 -7.17 -8.73
N ILE A 45 -6.01 -6.76 -7.61
CA ILE A 45 -7.40 -7.10 -7.27
C ILE A 45 -8.36 -6.51 -8.31
N ILE A 46 -8.23 -5.23 -8.64
CA ILE A 46 -9.09 -4.55 -9.62
C ILE A 46 -9.01 -5.23 -10.98
N THR A 47 -7.80 -5.55 -11.45
CA THR A 47 -7.60 -6.21 -12.74
C THR A 47 -8.18 -7.62 -12.73
N LYS A 48 -7.96 -8.40 -11.67
CA LYS A 48 -8.48 -9.78 -11.60
C LYS A 48 -9.99 -9.83 -11.42
N LYS A 49 -10.57 -8.96 -10.57
CA LYS A 49 -12.00 -8.98 -10.25
C LYS A 49 -12.86 -8.30 -11.32
N TYR A 50 -12.39 -7.21 -11.91
CA TYR A 50 -13.20 -6.40 -12.85
C TYR A 50 -12.67 -6.39 -14.28
N GLY A 51 -11.53 -7.03 -14.57
CA GLY A 51 -10.91 -7.00 -15.90
C GLY A 51 -10.34 -5.64 -16.30
N MET A 52 -10.19 -4.71 -15.35
CA MET A 52 -9.76 -3.33 -15.61
C MET A 52 -8.27 -3.14 -15.28
N ILE A 53 -7.48 -2.70 -16.26
CA ILE A 53 -6.10 -2.26 -16.01
C ILE A 53 -6.15 -0.81 -15.53
N ASN A 54 -5.90 -0.60 -14.24
CA ASN A 54 -5.93 0.73 -13.65
C ASN A 54 -4.54 1.40 -13.70
N ARG A 55 -4.44 2.54 -14.40
CA ARG A 55 -3.22 3.35 -14.52
C ARG A 55 -3.11 4.44 -13.45
N GLU A 56 -4.11 4.59 -12.59
CA GLU A 56 -4.09 5.54 -11.47
C GLU A 56 -3.01 5.16 -10.45
N HIS A 57 -2.37 6.15 -9.86
CA HIS A 57 -1.37 5.99 -8.79
C HIS A 57 -1.89 6.50 -7.45
N ASN A 58 -3.01 7.23 -7.45
CA ASN A 58 -3.68 7.66 -6.25
C ASN A 58 -4.33 6.47 -5.52
N LEU A 59 -3.74 6.09 -4.38
CA LEU A 59 -4.23 5.00 -3.53
C LEU A 59 -5.68 5.17 -3.11
N VAL A 60 -6.11 6.39 -2.79
CA VAL A 60 -7.50 6.65 -2.41
C VAL A 60 -8.43 6.20 -3.53
N LYS A 61 -8.23 6.69 -4.76
CA LYS A 61 -9.07 6.32 -5.93
C LYS A 61 -9.07 4.83 -6.23
N LEU A 62 -7.92 4.16 -6.07
CA LEU A 62 -7.83 2.71 -6.20
C LEU A 62 -8.66 1.99 -5.13
N LEU A 63 -8.60 2.47 -3.88
CA LEU A 63 -9.39 1.93 -2.78
C LEU A 63 -10.89 2.18 -2.99
N GLU A 64 -11.29 3.35 -3.50
CA GLU A 64 -12.70 3.67 -3.79
C GLU A 64 -13.32 2.70 -4.79
N CYS A 65 -12.55 2.25 -5.79
CA CYS A 65 -12.99 1.24 -6.75
C CYS A 65 -13.38 -0.09 -6.09
N LEU A 66 -12.78 -0.43 -4.94
CA LEU A 66 -13.11 -1.62 -4.17
C LEU A 66 -14.26 -1.37 -3.20
N TYR A 67 -14.19 -0.30 -2.41
CA TYR A 67 -15.15 -0.10 -1.32
C TYR A 67 -16.52 0.39 -1.77
N LEU A 68 -16.63 1.05 -2.92
CA LEU A 68 -17.93 1.48 -3.46
C LEU A 68 -18.73 0.33 -4.07
N LYS A 69 -18.10 -0.81 -4.31
CA LYS A 69 -18.72 -1.96 -5.00
C LYS A 69 -18.89 -3.15 -4.09
N ASP A 70 -17.78 -3.71 -3.62
CA ASP A 70 -17.74 -5.07 -3.06
C ASP A 70 -17.22 -5.13 -1.63
N TYR A 71 -16.44 -4.13 -1.20
CA TYR A 71 -15.67 -4.17 0.05
C TYR A 71 -15.82 -2.89 0.87
N PRO A 72 -17.05 -2.51 1.28
CA PRO A 72 -17.33 -1.23 1.95
C PRO A 72 -16.50 -0.99 3.22
N GLU A 73 -16.09 -2.06 3.91
CA GLU A 73 -15.21 -2.01 5.08
C GLU A 73 -13.84 -1.39 4.79
N LEU A 74 -13.37 -1.43 3.54
CA LEU A 74 -12.10 -0.81 3.16
C LEU A 74 -12.15 0.72 3.22
N LYS A 75 -13.34 1.33 3.24
CA LYS A 75 -13.49 2.79 3.38
C LYS A 75 -12.79 3.36 4.63
N ALA A 76 -12.69 2.56 5.70
CA ALA A 76 -12.01 2.94 6.93
C ALA A 76 -10.52 3.30 6.71
N TYR A 77 -9.87 2.75 5.67
CA TYR A 77 -8.45 2.98 5.37
C TYR A 77 -8.20 4.14 4.40
N LYS A 78 -9.24 4.92 4.07
CA LYS A 78 -9.11 6.07 3.16
C LYS A 78 -8.13 7.13 3.69
N GLY A 79 -8.08 7.33 5.01
CA GLY A 79 -7.10 8.22 5.67
C GLY A 79 -5.68 7.77 5.41
N LEU A 80 -5.34 6.54 5.82
CA LEU A 80 -4.03 5.92 5.56
C LEU A 80 -3.59 6.02 4.09
N CYS A 81 -4.49 5.74 3.14
CA CYS A 81 -4.16 5.83 1.71
C CYS A 81 -3.85 7.25 1.23
N ARG A 82 -4.41 8.28 1.89
CA ARG A 82 -4.04 9.67 1.62
C ARG A 82 -2.62 9.94 2.11
N ASP A 83 -2.35 9.57 3.36
CA ASP A 83 -1.06 9.85 4.02
C ASP A 83 0.10 9.13 3.32
N LEU A 84 -0.05 7.83 3.01
CA LEU A 84 0.95 7.06 2.27
C LEU A 84 1.24 7.64 0.87
N LYS A 85 0.24 8.25 0.22
CA LYS A 85 0.42 8.91 -1.07
C LYS A 85 1.23 10.20 -0.90
N ASP A 86 1.02 10.95 0.17
CA ASP A 86 1.76 12.18 0.41
C ASP A 86 3.21 11.89 0.78
N PHE A 87 3.49 10.83 1.55
CA PHE A 87 4.85 10.35 1.83
C PHE A 87 5.67 10.01 0.59
N TYR A 88 5.04 9.42 -0.44
CA TYR A 88 5.72 9.10 -1.69
C TYR A 88 6.38 10.33 -2.36
N PHE A 89 5.83 11.52 -2.14
CA PHE A 89 6.34 12.78 -2.69
C PHE A 89 7.18 13.58 -1.69
N SER A 90 6.71 13.74 -0.45
CA SER A 90 7.40 14.62 0.52
C SER A 90 8.70 14.02 1.08
N ARG A 91 8.80 12.69 1.17
CA ARG A 91 9.91 12.02 1.88
C ARG A 91 11.14 11.72 1.04
N ARG A 92 11.03 11.84 -0.29
CA ARG A 92 12.12 11.48 -1.22
C ARG A 92 12.84 12.69 -1.82
N TYR A 93 12.36 13.89 -1.53
CA TYR A 93 12.90 15.12 -2.08
C TYR A 93 13.16 16.11 -0.96
N ALA A 94 14.21 16.93 -1.11
CA ALA A 94 14.40 18.10 -0.28
C ALA A 94 13.18 19.01 -0.47
N SER A 95 12.31 19.02 0.52
CA SER A 95 11.10 19.83 0.56
C SER A 95 11.16 20.65 1.84
N ASP A 96 10.76 21.91 1.75
CA ASP A 96 10.66 22.80 2.92
C ASP A 96 9.62 22.27 3.94
N ASP A 97 8.76 21.34 3.53
CA ASP A 97 7.72 20.68 4.34
C ASP A 97 8.13 19.24 4.78
N TYR A 98 9.42 18.93 4.86
CA TYR A 98 9.86 17.61 5.35
C TYR A 98 9.54 17.47 6.84
N GLU A 99 8.52 16.67 7.15
CA GLU A 99 8.16 16.31 8.51
C GLU A 99 8.95 15.08 8.97
N ILE A 100 9.69 15.21 10.08
CA ILE A 100 10.29 14.05 10.75
C ILE A 100 9.15 13.30 11.44
N LEU A 101 9.02 11.99 11.18
CA LEU A 101 8.10 11.14 11.94
C LEU A 101 8.81 10.71 13.22
N GLU A 102 8.11 10.88 14.34
CA GLU A 102 8.53 10.22 15.57
C GLU A 102 8.33 8.71 15.45
N LYS A 103 9.05 7.96 16.28
CA LYS A 103 9.04 6.48 16.22
C LYS A 103 7.64 5.92 16.40
N GLU A 104 6.87 6.49 17.33
CA GLU A 104 5.50 6.10 17.62
C GLU A 104 4.58 6.29 16.40
N GLU A 105 4.70 7.43 15.71
CA GLU A 105 3.90 7.71 14.51
C GLU A 105 4.23 6.73 13.37
N TYR A 106 5.52 6.46 13.18
CA TYR A 106 5.97 5.47 12.20
C TYR A 106 5.43 4.06 12.51
N ASP A 107 5.44 3.65 13.78
CA ASP A 107 4.92 2.36 14.20
C ASP A 107 3.39 2.27 14.02
N GLU A 108 2.65 3.35 14.28
CA GLU A 108 1.22 3.45 13.99
C GLU A 108 0.93 3.31 12.49
N TYR A 109 1.72 3.97 11.64
CA TYR A 109 1.60 3.82 10.18
C TYR A 109 1.85 2.39 9.73
N LEU A 110 2.88 1.72 10.27
CA LEU A 110 3.16 0.32 9.98
C LEU A 110 2.04 -0.61 10.42
N GLN A 111 1.50 -0.40 11.62
CA GLN A 111 0.37 -1.19 12.12
C GLN A 111 -0.84 -1.08 11.18
N ASN A 112 -1.25 0.16 10.87
CA ASN A 112 -2.37 0.43 9.97
C ASN A 112 -2.14 -0.14 8.56
N PHE A 113 -0.90 -0.06 8.06
CA PHE A 113 -0.49 -0.68 6.82
C PHE A 113 -0.68 -2.21 6.84
N PHE A 114 -0.18 -2.90 7.86
CA PHE A 114 -0.31 -4.36 7.95
C PHE A 114 -1.76 -4.80 8.09
N GLU A 115 -2.61 -4.04 8.80
CA GLU A 115 -4.04 -4.32 8.88
C GLU A 115 -4.72 -4.24 7.50
N LEU A 116 -4.45 -3.18 6.73
CA LEU A 116 -4.97 -3.04 5.37
C LEU A 116 -4.44 -4.14 4.46
N LEU A 117 -3.13 -4.39 4.48
CA LEU A 117 -2.48 -5.42 3.67
C LEU A 117 -3.10 -6.80 3.93
N ASN A 118 -3.34 -7.15 5.19
CA ASN A 118 -3.98 -8.41 5.57
C ASN A 118 -5.40 -8.53 5.00
N LYS A 119 -6.19 -7.44 4.99
CA LYS A 119 -7.51 -7.44 4.35
C LYS A 119 -7.40 -7.64 2.84
N LEU A 120 -6.47 -6.94 2.17
CA LEU A 120 -6.25 -7.10 0.73
C LEU A 120 -5.76 -8.51 0.37
N LYS A 121 -4.88 -9.12 1.18
CA LYS A 121 -4.42 -10.50 0.99
C LYS A 121 -5.54 -11.52 1.13
N LYS A 122 -6.49 -11.32 2.05
CA LYS A 122 -7.70 -12.15 2.16
C LYS A 122 -8.56 -12.05 0.89
N ILE A 123 -8.78 -10.84 0.38
CA ILE A 123 -9.51 -10.62 -0.88
C ILE A 123 -8.79 -11.29 -2.04
N ARG A 124 -7.49 -11.05 -2.18
CA ARG A 124 -6.63 -11.65 -3.21
C ARG A 124 -6.69 -13.18 -3.19
N LYS A 125 -6.66 -13.81 -2.01
CA LYS A 125 -6.73 -15.27 -1.87
C LYS A 125 -8.00 -15.81 -2.52
N ASN A 126 -9.15 -15.18 -2.28
CA ASN A 126 -10.45 -15.57 -2.85
C ASN A 126 -10.55 -15.38 -4.38
N LEU A 127 -9.61 -14.67 -5.00
CA LEU A 127 -9.57 -14.44 -6.46
C LEU A 127 -8.64 -15.40 -7.20
N ILE A 128 -7.78 -16.12 -6.46
CA ILE A 128 -6.77 -17.04 -7.01
C ILE A 128 -7.16 -18.50 -6.75
N SER A 129 -7.96 -18.75 -5.71
CA SER A 129 -8.67 -20.01 -5.47
C SER A 129 -9.80 -20.22 -6.45
#